data_AF-A0A956DDN2-F1
#
_entry.id   AF-A0A956DDN2-F1
#
_cell.length_a   1.000
_cell.length_b   1.000
_cell.length_c   1.000
_cell.angle_alpha   90.00
_cell.angle_beta   90.00
_cell.angle_gamma   90.00
#
_symmetry.space_group_name_H-M   'P 1'
#
loop_
_entity.id
_entity.type
_entity.pdbx_description
1 polymer ?
#
loop_
_entity_poly.entity_id
_entity_poly.type
_entity_poly.pdbx_seq_one_letter_code
_entity_poly.pdbx_strand_id
1 'polypeptide(L)'
;MALGCGGRDPRPTEPSVEPTPEVVVGAGTFSVHEWGLLRGGAGDVLEVGAVPPATLVEPIAVDKPLLYFHATGGPVRLREATVDALDGSIREHWPVVADATPTRVTWRDLALDPSRVVVPGRCEPVFPTRTQPPCDRLAPGEACETAELAPLRAEGSTCLDEAPFLFYRSRTRSFTPPLRATREGDAMRVTNAGREPIPGRLIRIERFGGRVRTRAVEPPAPGATIVIDATFPEDGDSEPMDDVLPADRRGAVDELSADGPVLGPSTLEAGRRALRDTLEGLGLTDSESDAFVRAWDHALFGEFDSVDGLPAPVHSILY
;
A
#
# COMPACT_ATOMS: atom_id res chain seq x y z
N MET A 1 87.85 -18.58 32.26
CA MET A 1 87.23 -19.07 31.01
C MET A 1 86.07 -18.14 30.72
N ALA A 2 86.03 -17.58 29.52
CA ALA A 2 85.21 -16.46 29.11
C ALA A 2 83.76 -16.86 28.71
N LEU A 3 82.96 -15.82 28.40
CA LEU A 3 81.60 -15.72 27.80
C LEU A 3 80.51 -15.42 28.86
N GLY A 4 79.70 -14.35 28.80
CA GLY A 4 79.50 -13.29 27.81
C GLY A 4 78.09 -13.33 27.17
N CYS A 5 77.35 -12.21 27.29
CA CYS A 5 76.21 -11.69 26.49
C CYS A 5 74.77 -11.83 27.02
N GLY A 6 74.07 -10.68 27.08
CA GLY A 6 72.61 -10.60 26.88
C GLY A 6 71.85 -9.54 27.71
N GLY A 7 72.12 -8.24 27.53
CA GLY A 7 71.27 -7.17 28.06
C GLY A 7 69.95 -7.02 27.27
N ARG A 8 68.83 -6.79 27.95
CA ARG A 8 67.55 -6.38 27.36
C ARG A 8 67.19 -4.99 27.86
N ASP A 9 66.98 -4.07 26.92
CA ASP A 9 66.38 -2.75 27.18
C ASP A 9 64.95 -2.87 27.71
N PRO A 10 64.51 -1.96 28.61
CA PRO A 10 63.14 -1.91 29.07
C PRO A 10 62.21 -1.44 27.94
N ARG A 11 61.20 -2.27 27.66
CA ARG A 11 60.14 -2.03 26.68
C ARG A 11 59.28 -0.82 27.11
N PRO A 12 58.97 0.14 26.23
CA PRO A 12 58.04 1.23 26.53
C PRO A 12 56.67 0.65 26.91
N THR A 13 56.09 1.14 28.01
CA THR A 13 54.74 0.77 28.43
C THR A 13 53.74 1.54 27.56
N GLU A 14 53.00 0.84 26.71
CA GLU A 14 51.85 1.41 26.01
C GLU A 14 50.74 1.76 27.01
N PRO A 15 50.06 2.91 26.86
CA PRO A 15 48.95 3.27 27.72
C PRO A 15 47.80 2.26 27.54
N SER A 16 47.35 1.69 28.66
CA SER A 16 46.18 0.83 28.72
C SER A 16 44.94 1.62 28.27
N VAL A 17 44.42 1.29 27.09
CA VAL A 17 43.13 1.80 26.60
C VAL A 17 42.05 1.20 27.47
N GLU A 18 41.35 2.04 28.23
CA GLU A 18 40.15 1.68 28.97
C GLU A 18 39.10 1.18 27.96
N PRO A 19 38.49 -0.02 28.16
CA PRO A 19 37.52 -0.54 27.21
C PRO A 19 36.34 0.43 27.12
N THR A 20 36.17 1.05 25.95
CA THR A 20 34.97 1.81 25.61
C THR A 20 33.76 0.92 25.91
N PRO A 21 32.78 1.38 26.70
CA PRO A 21 31.59 0.58 26.98
C PRO A 21 30.97 0.15 25.64
N GLU A 22 30.72 -1.14 25.47
CA GLU A 22 29.93 -1.65 24.36
C GLU A 22 28.61 -0.89 24.36
N VAL A 23 28.43 -0.04 23.36
CA VAL A 23 27.14 0.58 23.08
C VAL A 23 26.23 -0.57 22.68
N VAL A 24 25.42 -1.04 23.63
CA VAL A 24 24.30 -1.94 23.33
C VAL A 24 23.34 -1.13 22.46
N VAL A 25 23.50 -1.26 21.14
CA VAL A 25 22.53 -0.73 20.18
C VAL A 25 21.23 -1.43 20.52
N GLY A 26 20.23 -0.67 20.98
CA GLY A 26 18.91 -1.22 21.27
C GLY A 26 18.40 -1.97 20.05
N ALA A 27 17.85 -3.16 20.26
CA ALA A 27 17.19 -3.89 19.18
C ALA A 27 16.08 -3.00 18.61
N GLY A 28 16.21 -2.60 17.34
CA GLY A 28 15.18 -1.80 16.68
C GLY A 28 13.83 -2.51 16.73
N THR A 29 12.75 -1.74 16.78
CA THR A 29 11.39 -2.25 16.62
C THR A 29 11.01 -2.21 15.14
N PHE A 30 10.14 -3.12 14.70
CA PHE A 30 9.62 -3.09 13.33
C PHE A 30 8.12 -3.40 13.29
N SER A 31 7.45 -2.89 12.27
CA SER A 31 6.08 -3.22 11.90
C SER A 31 6.03 -3.76 10.47
N VAL A 32 5.03 -4.59 10.19
CA VAL A 32 4.77 -5.14 8.85
C VAL A 32 3.36 -4.74 8.44
N HIS A 33 3.24 -4.15 7.25
CA HIS A 33 1.96 -3.70 6.70
C HIS A 33 1.68 -4.50 5.43
N GLU A 34 0.50 -5.10 5.35
CA GLU A 34 -0.03 -5.74 4.14
C GLU A 34 -1.18 -4.89 3.62
N TRP A 35 -1.21 -4.63 2.32
CA TRP A 35 -2.25 -3.83 1.69
C TRP A 35 -2.74 -4.45 0.38
N GLY A 36 -4.00 -4.19 0.05
CA GLY A 36 -4.62 -4.65 -1.19
C GLY A 36 -6.03 -4.07 -1.36
N LEU A 37 -6.44 -3.82 -2.60
CA LEU A 37 -7.76 -3.29 -2.91
C LEU A 37 -8.78 -4.42 -3.05
N LEU A 38 -9.98 -4.33 -2.46
CA LEU A 38 -11.11 -5.20 -2.79
C LEU A 38 -12.00 -4.54 -3.85
N ARG A 39 -12.32 -5.24 -4.95
CA ARG A 39 -13.30 -4.78 -5.96
C ARG A 39 -14.48 -5.74 -6.06
N GLY A 40 -15.70 -5.21 -6.08
CA GLY A 40 -16.90 -5.99 -6.36
C GLY A 40 -17.22 -5.97 -7.86
N GLY A 41 -17.25 -7.14 -8.49
CA GLY A 41 -17.68 -7.32 -9.89
C GLY A 41 -19.19 -7.53 -10.04
N ALA A 42 -19.63 -7.84 -11.26
CA ALA A 42 -20.99 -8.33 -11.49
C ALA A 42 -21.11 -9.81 -11.06
N GLY A 43 -22.16 -10.16 -10.33
CA GLY A 43 -22.22 -11.42 -9.55
C GLY A 43 -21.47 -11.27 -8.22
N ASP A 44 -21.61 -12.20 -7.28
CA ASP A 44 -20.97 -12.14 -5.95
C ASP A 44 -19.44 -12.32 -5.98
N VAL A 45 -18.75 -11.64 -6.90
CA VAL A 45 -17.32 -11.77 -7.18
C VAL A 45 -16.56 -10.62 -6.54
N LEU A 46 -15.53 -10.97 -5.75
CA LEU A 46 -14.59 -10.03 -5.14
C LEU A 46 -13.19 -10.25 -5.71
N GLU A 47 -12.56 -9.19 -6.20
CA GLU A 47 -11.18 -9.17 -6.69
C GLU A 47 -10.26 -8.51 -5.67
N VAL A 48 -8.99 -8.96 -5.58
CA VAL A 48 -7.94 -8.29 -4.78
C VAL A 48 -6.68 -8.04 -5.60
N GLY A 49 -5.98 -6.91 -5.39
CA GLY A 49 -4.68 -6.58 -6.01
C GLY A 49 -3.95 -5.36 -5.39
N ALA A 50 -2.63 -5.18 -5.63
CA ALA A 50 -1.82 -4.03 -5.12
C ALA A 50 -1.63 -2.95 -6.16
N VAL A 51 -1.87 -3.27 -7.42
CA VAL A 51 -1.81 -2.28 -8.48
C VAL A 51 -3.19 -2.22 -9.08
N PRO A 52 -3.71 -1.02 -9.36
CA PRO A 52 -4.90 -0.95 -10.14
C PRO A 52 -4.65 -1.56 -11.52
N PRO A 53 -5.43 -2.57 -11.96
CA PRO A 53 -5.23 -3.17 -13.28
C PRO A 53 -5.40 -2.12 -14.37
N ALA A 54 -4.61 -2.26 -15.43
CA ALA A 54 -4.64 -1.39 -16.61
C ALA A 54 -5.96 -1.47 -17.41
N THR A 55 -6.82 -2.46 -17.15
CA THR A 55 -8.11 -2.67 -17.84
C THR A 55 -9.19 -3.16 -16.88
N LEU A 56 -10.45 -2.82 -17.18
CA LEU A 56 -11.64 -3.38 -16.56
C LEU A 56 -11.84 -4.80 -17.13
N VAL A 57 -11.52 -5.84 -16.36
CA VAL A 57 -11.59 -7.25 -16.81
C VAL A 57 -12.62 -8.04 -15.99
N GLU A 58 -13.12 -9.12 -16.59
CA GLU A 58 -14.07 -10.14 -16.12
C GLU A 58 -13.73 -10.79 -14.76
N PRO A 59 -14.73 -11.40 -14.07
CA PRO A 59 -14.63 -11.82 -12.67
C PRO A 59 -13.49 -12.83 -12.37
N ILE A 60 -12.55 -12.45 -11.49
CA ILE A 60 -11.35 -13.24 -11.13
C ILE A 60 -11.12 -13.36 -9.61
N ALA A 61 -10.39 -14.43 -9.27
CA ALA A 61 -9.83 -14.83 -7.98
C ALA A 61 -9.04 -13.73 -7.23
N VAL A 62 -8.94 -13.90 -5.91
CA VAL A 62 -8.23 -13.00 -5.00
C VAL A 62 -6.72 -13.12 -5.20
N ASP A 63 -6.08 -11.99 -5.54
CA ASP A 63 -4.63 -11.84 -5.64
C ASP A 63 -4.12 -10.82 -4.59
N LYS A 64 -3.43 -11.29 -3.54
CA LYS A 64 -2.84 -10.40 -2.51
C LYS A 64 -1.36 -10.12 -2.77
N PRO A 65 -0.84 -8.89 -2.54
CA PRO A 65 0.26 -8.43 -3.38
C PRO A 65 1.53 -7.85 -2.67
N LEU A 66 1.46 -7.05 -1.58
CA LEU A 66 2.66 -6.37 -1.06
C LEU A 66 2.83 -6.45 0.46
N LEU A 67 4.05 -6.76 0.90
CA LEU A 67 4.50 -6.65 2.29
C LEU A 67 5.48 -5.49 2.42
N TYR A 68 5.08 -4.50 3.22
CA TYR A 68 5.92 -3.35 3.57
C TYR A 68 6.45 -3.49 4.99
N PHE A 69 7.72 -3.16 5.21
CA PHE A 69 8.37 -3.22 6.51
C PHE A 69 8.82 -1.82 6.92
N HIS A 70 8.46 -1.42 8.12
CA HIS A 70 8.90 -0.17 8.70
C HIS A 70 9.72 -0.47 9.95
N ALA A 71 10.98 -0.04 9.99
CA ALA A 71 11.87 -0.23 11.14
C ALA A 71 12.14 1.11 11.83
N THR A 72 11.98 1.14 13.14
CA THR A 72 12.24 2.31 13.99
C THR A 72 13.28 1.96 15.06
N GLY A 73 14.13 2.93 15.42
CA GLY A 73 15.09 2.75 16.51
C GLY A 73 16.38 2.01 16.14
N GLY A 74 16.67 1.80 14.84
CA GLY A 74 17.95 1.28 14.35
C GLY A 74 17.80 0.08 13.41
N PRO A 75 18.92 -0.47 12.89
CA PRO A 75 18.88 -1.64 12.02
C PRO A 75 18.24 -2.85 12.69
N VAL A 76 17.39 -3.57 11.96
CA VAL A 76 16.69 -4.79 12.39
C VAL A 76 17.05 -5.91 11.45
N ARG A 77 17.22 -7.14 11.97
CA ARG A 77 17.39 -8.33 11.14
C ARG A 77 16.27 -9.32 11.42
N LEU A 78 15.44 -9.58 10.42
CA LEU A 78 14.42 -10.62 10.47
C LEU A 78 15.04 -11.93 10.04
N ARG A 79 14.80 -12.98 10.82
CA ARG A 79 15.22 -14.33 10.47
C ARG A 79 14.53 -14.80 9.20
N GLU A 80 13.22 -14.60 9.11
CA GLU A 80 12.42 -14.97 7.95
C GLU A 80 11.11 -14.18 7.86
N ALA A 81 10.62 -14.00 6.64
CA ALA A 81 9.25 -13.62 6.32
C ALA A 81 8.67 -14.69 5.40
N THR A 82 7.51 -15.25 5.77
CA THR A 82 6.87 -16.34 5.03
C THR A 82 5.46 -15.94 4.64
N VAL A 83 5.10 -16.25 3.39
CA VAL A 83 3.73 -16.14 2.89
C VAL A 83 3.24 -17.52 2.48
N ASP A 84 2.01 -17.83 2.92
CA ASP A 84 1.30 -19.06 2.63
C ASP A 84 0.01 -18.78 1.84
N ALA A 85 -0.04 -19.25 0.59
CA ALA A 85 -1.23 -19.22 -0.24
C ALA A 85 -2.12 -20.44 0.05
N LEU A 86 -2.81 -20.44 1.20
CA LEU A 86 -3.73 -21.49 1.61
C LEU A 86 -4.83 -21.69 0.54
N ASP A 87 -5.01 -22.94 0.11
CA ASP A 87 -5.87 -23.37 -1.02
C ASP A 87 -5.73 -22.51 -2.29
N GLY A 88 -4.50 -22.06 -2.55
CA GLY A 88 -4.15 -21.20 -3.67
C GLY A 88 -2.80 -21.53 -4.28
N SER A 89 -2.23 -20.56 -4.98
CA SER A 89 -0.88 -20.62 -5.50
C SER A 89 -0.21 -19.25 -5.54
N ILE A 90 1.04 -19.16 -5.12
CA ILE A 90 1.95 -18.05 -5.43
C ILE A 90 2.16 -18.02 -6.95
N ARG A 91 1.77 -16.91 -7.57
CA ARG A 91 1.93 -16.61 -8.99
C ARG A 91 3.19 -15.82 -9.27
N GLU A 92 3.55 -14.95 -8.35
CA GLU A 92 4.61 -13.99 -8.52
C GLU A 92 5.22 -13.68 -7.16
N HIS A 93 6.51 -13.39 -7.10
CA HIS A 93 7.15 -12.90 -5.89
C HIS A 93 8.46 -12.20 -6.20
N TRP A 94 8.78 -11.20 -5.37
CA TRP A 94 10.01 -10.43 -5.45
C TRP A 94 10.55 -10.13 -4.06
N PRO A 95 11.87 -10.29 -3.82
CA PRO A 95 12.85 -10.92 -4.70
C PRO A 95 12.54 -12.39 -5.00
N VAL A 96 13.02 -12.89 -6.14
CA VAL A 96 12.85 -14.29 -6.51
C VAL A 96 13.75 -15.16 -5.63
N VAL A 97 13.15 -16.00 -4.79
CA VAL A 97 13.85 -17.03 -4.02
C VAL A 97 13.76 -18.40 -4.71
N ALA A 98 14.84 -19.17 -4.67
CA ALA A 98 14.97 -20.43 -5.40
C ALA A 98 14.14 -21.58 -4.81
N ASP A 99 13.89 -21.54 -3.49
CA ASP A 99 13.13 -22.55 -2.74
C ASP A 99 11.63 -22.22 -2.62
N ALA A 100 11.14 -21.21 -3.37
CA ALA A 100 9.70 -20.96 -3.45
C ALA A 100 8.97 -22.18 -4.02
N THR A 101 7.83 -22.50 -3.42
CA THR A 101 6.93 -23.55 -3.88
C THR A 101 5.68 -22.91 -4.50
N PRO A 102 4.84 -23.67 -5.22
CA PRO A 102 3.59 -23.13 -5.74
C PRO A 102 2.69 -22.52 -4.69
N THR A 103 2.82 -22.83 -3.39
CA THR A 103 1.91 -22.35 -2.33
C THR A 103 2.61 -21.56 -1.23
N ARG A 104 3.93 -21.45 -1.26
CA ARG A 104 4.71 -20.82 -0.19
C ARG A 104 5.94 -20.13 -0.73
N VAL A 105 6.19 -18.92 -0.26
CA VAL A 105 7.45 -18.18 -0.44
C VAL A 105 8.01 -17.81 0.92
N THR A 106 9.32 -17.99 1.10
CA THR A 106 10.03 -17.62 2.34
C THR A 106 11.28 -16.84 1.97
N TRP A 107 11.34 -15.58 2.41
CA TRP A 107 12.56 -14.78 2.39
C TRP A 107 13.26 -14.91 3.74
N ARG A 108 14.58 -15.06 3.74
CA ARG A 108 15.38 -15.29 4.95
C ARG A 108 16.44 -14.22 5.11
N ASP A 109 16.87 -14.03 6.35
CA ASP A 109 17.97 -13.15 6.72
C ASP A 109 17.80 -11.71 6.23
N LEU A 110 16.57 -11.20 6.29
CA LEU A 110 16.22 -9.86 5.84
C LEU A 110 16.79 -8.82 6.80
N ALA A 111 17.67 -7.95 6.32
CA ALA A 111 18.08 -6.77 7.08
C ALA A 111 17.24 -5.56 6.67
N LEU A 112 16.74 -4.84 7.66
CA LEU A 112 16.06 -3.56 7.56
C LEU A 112 17.01 -2.53 8.16
N ASP A 113 17.47 -1.57 7.35
CA ASP A 113 18.34 -0.50 7.84
C ASP A 113 17.63 0.85 7.62
N PRO A 114 17.02 1.44 8.66
CA PRO A 114 16.29 2.70 8.51
C PRO A 114 17.22 3.88 8.17
N SER A 115 18.54 3.73 8.30
CA SER A 115 19.52 4.71 7.82
C SER A 115 19.78 4.60 6.30
N ARG A 116 19.35 3.50 5.67
CA ARG A 116 19.29 3.32 4.22
C ARG A 116 17.89 3.66 3.75
N VAL A 117 17.68 4.95 3.48
CA VAL A 117 16.50 5.44 2.78
C VAL A 117 16.74 5.37 1.27
N VAL A 118 15.69 5.07 0.52
CA VAL A 118 15.71 5.15 -0.95
C VAL A 118 16.05 6.58 -1.38
N VAL A 119 17.24 6.76 -1.96
CA VAL A 119 17.69 8.00 -2.64
C VAL A 119 18.22 7.64 -4.03
N PRO A 120 18.16 8.54 -5.02
CA PRO A 120 18.75 8.26 -6.34
C PRO A 120 20.21 7.79 -6.22
N GLY A 121 20.54 6.62 -6.78
CA GLY A 121 21.87 6.01 -6.73
C GLY A 121 22.23 5.21 -5.46
N ARG A 122 21.35 5.10 -4.45
CA ARG A 122 21.51 4.16 -3.31
C ARG A 122 20.18 3.46 -3.00
N CYS A 123 20.21 2.14 -2.85
CA CYS A 123 19.00 1.31 -2.86
C CYS A 123 18.12 1.57 -4.08
N GLU A 124 18.73 1.82 -5.25
CA GLU A 124 17.96 2.01 -6.46
C GLU A 124 17.33 0.65 -6.82
N PRO A 125 16.00 0.53 -6.74
CA PRO A 125 15.35 -0.74 -7.01
C PRO A 125 15.66 -1.16 -8.45
N VAL A 126 16.24 -2.33 -8.65
CA VAL A 126 16.18 -2.97 -9.95
C VAL A 126 14.87 -3.74 -9.98
N PHE A 127 13.79 -3.07 -10.40
CA PHE A 127 12.55 -3.79 -10.67
C PHE A 127 12.76 -4.69 -11.89
N PRO A 128 12.31 -5.95 -11.85
CA PRO A 128 12.36 -6.80 -13.02
C PRO A 128 11.53 -6.18 -14.12
N THR A 129 12.07 -6.17 -15.34
CA THR A 129 11.28 -5.87 -16.52
C THR A 129 10.32 -7.03 -16.81
N ARG A 130 9.34 -6.81 -17.70
CA ARG A 130 8.43 -7.87 -18.16
C ARG A 130 9.14 -9.08 -18.78
N THR A 131 10.42 -8.96 -19.14
CA THR A 131 11.24 -10.02 -19.74
C THR A 131 12.20 -10.68 -18.74
N GLN A 132 12.06 -10.41 -17.45
CA GLN A 132 12.88 -10.96 -16.38
C GLN A 132 12.01 -11.71 -15.36
N PRO A 133 12.56 -12.67 -14.59
CA PRO A 133 11.83 -13.29 -13.50
C PRO A 133 11.41 -12.26 -12.44
N PRO A 134 10.21 -12.39 -11.84
CA PRO A 134 9.23 -13.47 -12.03
C PRO A 134 8.34 -13.32 -13.28
N CYS A 135 8.35 -12.16 -13.96
CA CYS A 135 7.44 -11.85 -15.07
C CYS A 135 7.54 -12.82 -16.25
N ASP A 136 8.75 -13.21 -16.64
CA ASP A 136 9.00 -14.10 -17.79
C ASP A 136 8.51 -15.55 -17.59
N ARG A 137 8.11 -15.89 -16.36
CA ARG A 137 7.58 -17.22 -15.99
C ARG A 137 6.05 -17.26 -15.92
N LEU A 138 5.40 -16.12 -16.08
CA LEU A 138 3.93 -16.04 -16.05
C LEU A 138 3.33 -16.68 -17.31
N ALA A 139 2.11 -17.20 -17.19
CA ALA A 139 1.43 -17.80 -18.33
C ALA A 139 1.10 -16.72 -19.39
N PRO A 140 1.03 -17.08 -20.69
CA PRO A 140 0.64 -16.13 -21.73
C PRO A 140 -0.69 -15.44 -21.39
N GLY A 141 -0.70 -14.11 -21.40
CA GLY A 141 -1.86 -13.28 -21.08
C GLY A 141 -1.98 -12.87 -19.60
N GLU A 142 -1.16 -13.41 -18.70
CA GLU A 142 -1.12 -12.93 -17.31
C GLU A 142 -0.32 -11.61 -17.22
N ALA A 143 -0.87 -10.63 -16.50
CA ALA A 143 -0.18 -9.37 -16.21
C ALA A 143 0.97 -9.59 -15.22
N CYS A 144 2.11 -8.93 -15.42
CA CYS A 144 3.19 -8.91 -14.42
C CYS A 144 3.06 -7.69 -13.52
N GLU A 145 2.76 -7.90 -12.24
CA GLU A 145 2.59 -6.79 -11.30
C GLU A 145 3.92 -6.25 -10.80
N THR A 146 4.96 -7.07 -10.64
CA THR A 146 6.28 -6.64 -10.15
C THR A 146 6.89 -5.57 -11.06
N ALA A 147 6.69 -5.68 -12.39
CA ALA A 147 7.12 -4.67 -13.36
C ALA A 147 6.36 -3.35 -13.24
N GLU A 148 5.18 -3.36 -12.61
CA GLU A 148 4.30 -2.20 -12.40
C GLU A 148 4.43 -1.61 -11.00
N LEU A 149 5.30 -2.16 -10.14
CA LEU A 149 5.56 -1.62 -8.79
C LEU A 149 6.46 -0.38 -8.80
N ALA A 150 7.19 -0.13 -9.90
CA ALA A 150 8.13 1.00 -9.97
C ALA A 150 7.53 2.37 -9.61
N PRO A 151 6.31 2.71 -10.05
CA PRO A 151 5.64 3.96 -9.67
C PRO A 151 5.12 3.98 -8.22
N LEU A 152 4.97 2.83 -7.56
CA LEU A 152 4.47 2.72 -6.18
C LEU A 152 5.54 3.06 -5.12
N ARG A 153 6.73 3.44 -5.57
CA ARG A 153 7.87 3.73 -4.70
C ARG A 153 7.60 4.96 -3.85
N ALA A 154 7.62 4.76 -2.52
CA ALA A 154 7.69 5.84 -1.56
C ALA A 154 9.14 6.33 -1.40
N GLU A 155 9.36 7.62 -1.58
CA GLU A 155 10.60 8.25 -1.14
C GLU A 155 10.73 8.10 0.39
N GLY A 156 11.91 7.75 0.88
CA GLY A 156 12.12 7.53 2.31
C GLY A 156 11.76 6.14 2.85
N SER A 157 11.27 5.23 2.00
CA SER A 157 11.07 3.83 2.42
C SER A 157 12.38 3.17 2.87
N THR A 158 12.29 2.32 3.90
CA THR A 158 13.45 1.57 4.42
C THR A 158 13.83 0.46 3.46
N CYS A 159 15.08 0.43 3.00
CA CYS A 159 15.54 -0.65 2.12
C CYS A 159 15.69 -1.97 2.88
N LEU A 160 15.30 -3.08 2.25
CA LEU A 160 15.89 -4.38 2.57
C LEU A 160 17.24 -4.48 1.84
N ASP A 161 18.18 -5.23 2.40
CA ASP A 161 19.56 -5.31 1.87
C ASP A 161 19.66 -5.59 0.35
N GLU A 162 18.76 -6.42 -0.21
CA GLU A 162 18.77 -6.80 -1.63
C GLU A 162 17.55 -6.31 -2.42
N ALA A 163 16.56 -5.68 -1.78
CA ALA A 163 15.37 -5.15 -2.44
C ALA A 163 14.66 -4.07 -1.62
N PRO A 164 13.84 -3.21 -2.23
CA PRO A 164 13.20 -2.12 -1.48
C PRO A 164 11.96 -2.58 -0.72
N PHE A 165 11.41 -3.75 -1.04
CA PHE A 165 10.21 -4.34 -0.43
C PHE A 165 10.15 -5.83 -0.76
N LEU A 166 9.24 -6.55 -0.10
CA LEU A 166 8.84 -7.90 -0.49
C LEU A 166 7.47 -7.83 -1.17
N PHE A 167 7.38 -8.46 -2.33
CA PHE A 167 6.15 -8.58 -3.10
C PHE A 167 5.82 -10.05 -3.30
N TYR A 168 4.54 -10.39 -3.24
CA TYR A 168 4.07 -11.69 -3.68
C TYR A 168 2.71 -11.50 -4.30
N ARG A 169 2.38 -12.21 -5.37
CA ARG A 169 1.00 -12.32 -5.84
C ARG A 169 0.54 -13.75 -5.63
N SER A 170 -0.58 -13.95 -4.96
CA SER A 170 -1.12 -15.30 -4.76
C SER A 170 -2.55 -15.43 -5.24
N ARG A 171 -2.83 -16.41 -6.10
CA ARG A 171 -4.19 -16.75 -6.50
C ARG A 171 -4.79 -17.75 -5.52
N THR A 172 -5.79 -17.38 -4.74
CA THR A 172 -6.46 -18.32 -3.81
C THR A 172 -7.95 -18.46 -4.11
N ARG A 173 -8.52 -19.64 -3.80
CA ARG A 173 -9.96 -19.91 -3.85
C ARG A 173 -10.65 -19.70 -2.51
N SER A 174 -9.88 -19.56 -1.42
CA SER A 174 -10.38 -19.46 -0.06
C SER A 174 -9.74 -18.27 0.65
N PHE A 175 -9.90 -17.08 0.11
CA PHE A 175 -9.67 -15.88 0.89
C PHE A 175 -10.96 -15.53 1.62
N THR A 176 -10.95 -15.59 2.94
CA THR A 176 -12.00 -14.97 3.75
C THR A 176 -11.42 -13.71 4.35
N PRO A 177 -11.52 -12.55 3.67
CA PRO A 177 -11.17 -11.29 4.30
C PRO A 177 -11.96 -11.13 5.60
N PRO A 178 -11.41 -10.43 6.61
CA PRO A 178 -12.17 -10.16 7.82
C PRO A 178 -13.42 -9.34 7.48
N LEU A 179 -13.39 -8.54 6.42
CA LEU A 179 -14.56 -7.85 5.88
C LEU A 179 -15.25 -8.65 4.77
N ARG A 180 -16.56 -8.84 4.91
CA ARG A 180 -17.45 -9.36 3.88
C ARG A 180 -18.36 -8.24 3.44
N ALA A 181 -18.38 -7.95 2.14
CA ALA A 181 -19.25 -6.95 1.56
C ALA A 181 -20.26 -7.62 0.63
N THR A 182 -21.54 -7.29 0.80
CA THR A 182 -22.63 -7.70 -0.09
C THR A 182 -23.42 -6.47 -0.52
N ARG A 183 -23.80 -6.40 -1.80
CA ARG A 183 -24.61 -5.30 -2.31
C ARG A 183 -26.08 -5.54 -1.98
N GLU A 184 -26.77 -4.55 -1.43
CA GLU A 184 -28.20 -4.58 -1.11
C GLU A 184 -28.88 -3.37 -1.78
N GLY A 185 -29.30 -3.54 -3.03
CA GLY A 185 -29.76 -2.42 -3.87
C GLY A 185 -28.62 -1.44 -4.15
N ASP A 186 -28.82 -0.17 -3.78
CA ASP A 186 -27.77 0.85 -3.87
C ASP A 186 -26.91 0.94 -2.59
N ALA A 187 -27.20 0.15 -1.55
CA ALA A 187 -26.40 0.11 -0.33
C ALA A 187 -25.35 -1.01 -0.37
N MET A 188 -24.31 -0.86 0.43
CA MET A 188 -23.31 -1.91 0.70
C MET A 188 -23.45 -2.37 2.14
N ARG A 189 -23.79 -3.64 2.34
CA ARG A 189 -23.77 -4.28 3.66
C ARG A 189 -22.38 -4.83 3.90
N VAL A 190 -21.68 -4.31 4.92
CA VAL A 190 -20.31 -4.70 5.25
C VAL A 190 -20.27 -5.33 6.63
N THR A 191 -19.76 -6.55 6.72
CA THR A 191 -19.65 -7.33 7.97
C THR A 191 -18.20 -7.60 8.28
N ASN A 192 -17.75 -7.29 9.50
CA ASN A 192 -16.46 -7.79 10.00
C ASN A 192 -16.68 -9.19 10.58
N ALA A 193 -16.46 -10.22 9.77
CA ALA A 193 -16.47 -11.62 10.19
C ALA A 193 -15.19 -12.03 10.95
N GLY A 194 -14.20 -11.14 11.05
CA GLY A 194 -13.00 -11.32 11.86
C GLY A 194 -13.26 -11.18 13.36
N ARG A 195 -12.20 -11.39 14.15
CA ARG A 195 -12.20 -11.24 15.62
C ARG A 195 -11.52 -9.97 16.09
N GLU A 196 -10.80 -9.30 15.20
CA GLU A 196 -10.02 -8.10 15.48
C GLU A 196 -10.68 -6.88 14.83
N PRO A 197 -10.58 -5.69 15.46
CA PRO A 197 -10.99 -4.45 14.83
C PRO A 197 -10.27 -4.24 13.50
N ILE A 198 -10.98 -3.68 12.51
CA ILE A 198 -10.33 -3.22 11.29
C ILE A 198 -9.78 -1.81 11.55
N PRO A 199 -8.48 -1.57 11.36
CA PRO A 199 -7.92 -0.23 11.49
C PRO A 199 -8.40 0.68 10.35
N GLY A 200 -8.33 2.00 10.56
CA GLY A 200 -8.63 2.98 9.50
C GLY A 200 -10.12 3.16 9.22
N ARG A 201 -10.44 3.57 7.99
CA ARG A 201 -11.82 3.80 7.53
C ARG A 201 -12.15 2.97 6.30
N LEU A 202 -13.44 2.64 6.14
CA LEU A 202 -13.96 2.11 4.89
C LEU A 202 -14.34 3.25 3.96
N ILE A 203 -13.83 3.23 2.74
CA ILE A 203 -14.15 4.25 1.74
C ILE A 203 -15.00 3.62 0.64
N ARG A 204 -16.28 3.98 0.62
CA ARG A 204 -17.18 3.67 -0.49
C ARG A 204 -16.89 4.63 -1.62
N ILE A 205 -16.53 4.09 -2.77
CA ILE A 205 -16.32 4.84 -4.01
C ILE A 205 -17.41 4.43 -4.99
N GLU A 206 -18.13 5.39 -5.53
CA GLU A 206 -19.09 5.17 -6.61
C GLU A 206 -18.66 5.94 -7.85
N ARG A 207 -18.75 5.26 -9.00
CA ARG A 207 -18.49 5.84 -10.31
C ARG A 207 -19.70 5.73 -11.19
N PHE A 208 -20.18 6.86 -11.67
CA PHE A 208 -21.35 6.90 -12.54
C PHE A 208 -21.34 8.15 -13.43
N GLY A 209 -21.50 7.96 -14.75
CA GLY A 209 -21.64 9.06 -15.71
C GLY A 209 -20.46 10.05 -15.70
N GLY A 210 -19.22 9.54 -15.63
CA GLY A 210 -18.01 10.36 -15.54
C GLY A 210 -17.79 11.03 -14.17
N ARG A 211 -18.69 10.82 -13.20
CA ARG A 211 -18.56 11.37 -11.85
C ARG A 211 -18.04 10.30 -10.90
N VAL A 212 -17.20 10.75 -9.95
CA VAL A 212 -16.75 9.93 -8.83
C VAL A 212 -17.26 10.57 -7.54
N ARG A 213 -17.93 9.75 -6.71
CA ARG A 213 -18.39 10.15 -5.37
C ARG A 213 -17.77 9.25 -4.34
N THR A 214 -17.43 9.81 -3.18
CA THR A 214 -16.80 9.05 -2.11
C THR A 214 -17.47 9.29 -0.76
N ARG A 215 -17.51 8.25 0.07
CA ARG A 215 -17.98 8.34 1.45
C ARG A 215 -17.12 7.46 2.32
N ALA A 216 -16.56 8.07 3.37
CA ALA A 216 -15.81 7.36 4.38
C ALA A 216 -16.71 7.03 5.59
N VAL A 217 -16.57 5.83 6.14
CA VAL A 217 -17.27 5.40 7.36
C VAL A 217 -16.32 4.60 8.24
N GLU A 218 -16.61 4.55 9.54
CA GLU A 218 -15.92 3.65 10.46
C GLU A 218 -16.18 2.19 10.10
N PRO A 219 -15.18 1.29 10.18
CA PRO A 219 -15.40 -0.13 9.94
C PRO A 219 -16.32 -0.76 11.01
N PRO A 220 -17.04 -1.84 10.68
CA PRO A 220 -17.79 -2.58 11.68
C PRO A 220 -16.84 -3.20 12.72
N ALA A 221 -17.25 -3.12 14.00
CA ALA A 221 -16.62 -3.86 15.09
C ALA A 221 -16.61 -5.39 14.79
N PRO A 222 -15.73 -6.17 15.44
CA PRO A 222 -15.69 -7.63 15.25
C PRO A 222 -17.06 -8.29 15.44
N GLY A 223 -17.47 -9.10 14.46
CA GLY A 223 -18.78 -9.76 14.43
C GLY A 223 -19.97 -8.83 14.08
N ALA A 224 -19.74 -7.54 13.88
CA ALA A 224 -20.79 -6.58 13.57
C ALA A 224 -20.97 -6.38 12.05
N THR A 225 -22.12 -5.82 11.70
CA THR A 225 -22.46 -5.40 10.35
C THR A 225 -22.88 -3.94 10.34
N ILE A 226 -22.38 -3.18 9.36
CA ILE A 226 -22.89 -1.85 9.01
C ILE A 226 -23.50 -1.88 7.61
N VAL A 227 -24.36 -0.90 7.35
CA VAL A 227 -24.88 -0.63 6.01
C VAL A 227 -24.37 0.74 5.59
N ILE A 228 -23.61 0.76 4.50
CA ILE A 228 -23.13 1.98 3.86
C ILE A 228 -24.13 2.31 2.76
N ASP A 229 -25.07 3.19 3.07
CA ASP A 229 -26.12 3.58 2.14
C ASP A 229 -25.57 4.40 0.95
N ALA A 230 -26.43 4.71 -0.02
CA ALA A 230 -26.08 5.39 -1.27
C ALA A 230 -26.02 6.92 -1.16
N THR A 231 -26.30 7.48 0.01
CA THR A 231 -26.18 8.92 0.23
C THR A 231 -24.71 9.28 0.32
N PHE A 232 -24.32 10.24 -0.50
CA PHE A 232 -23.02 10.88 -0.45
C PHE A 232 -23.25 12.27 0.16
N PRO A 233 -22.29 12.80 0.95
CA PRO A 233 -22.37 14.17 1.40
C PRO A 233 -22.57 15.08 0.18
N GLU A 234 -23.51 16.02 0.25
CA GLU A 234 -23.50 17.13 -0.71
C GLU A 234 -22.40 18.09 -0.24
N ASP A 235 -21.55 18.60 -1.14
CA ASP A 235 -20.40 19.43 -0.73
C ASP A 235 -20.79 20.75 -0.04
N GLY A 236 -22.09 21.04 0.12
CA GLY A 236 -22.61 22.13 0.95
C GLY A 236 -22.62 21.87 2.46
N ASP A 237 -22.44 20.62 2.90
CA ASP A 237 -22.40 20.24 4.32
C ASP A 237 -20.97 20.09 4.87
N SER A 238 -19.95 20.30 4.02
CA SER A 238 -18.60 20.52 4.51
C SER A 238 -18.64 21.84 5.27
N GLU A 239 -18.60 21.79 6.61
CA GLU A 239 -18.57 23.00 7.43
C GLU A 239 -17.55 23.97 6.82
N PRO A 240 -17.95 25.22 6.50
CA PRO A 240 -17.07 26.17 5.85
C PRO A 240 -15.83 26.28 6.71
N MET A 241 -14.73 25.73 6.19
CA MET A 241 -13.43 25.86 6.80
C MET A 241 -13.14 27.35 6.72
N ASP A 242 -13.11 28.03 7.87
CA ASP A 242 -12.89 29.46 8.03
C ASP A 242 -11.47 29.85 7.54
N ASP A 243 -11.21 29.69 6.25
CA ASP A 243 -10.11 30.36 5.56
C ASP A 243 -10.56 31.78 5.28
N VAL A 244 -10.26 32.63 6.26
CA VAL A 244 -10.30 34.09 6.18
C VAL A 244 -9.34 34.55 5.07
N LEU A 245 -9.77 34.48 3.82
CA LEU A 245 -9.12 35.19 2.73
C LEU A 245 -9.68 36.63 2.67
N PRO A 246 -8.82 37.66 2.71
CA PRO A 246 -9.27 39.05 2.66
C PRO A 246 -9.94 39.36 1.32
N ALA A 247 -11.15 39.92 1.42
CA ALA A 247 -11.98 40.34 0.31
C ALA A 247 -11.37 41.52 -0.43
N ASP A 248 -10.62 41.28 -1.52
CA ASP A 248 -10.38 42.33 -2.50
C ASP A 248 -10.03 41.77 -3.90
N ARG A 249 -11.06 41.48 -4.69
CA ARG A 249 -11.04 41.50 -6.18
C ARG A 249 -12.42 41.19 -6.75
N ARG A 250 -13.25 42.23 -6.90
CA ARG A 250 -14.43 42.20 -7.79
C ARG A 250 -14.01 42.73 -9.15
N GLY A 251 -13.90 41.84 -10.13
CA GLY A 251 -13.78 42.17 -11.55
C GLY A 251 -14.84 41.39 -12.31
N ALA A 252 -15.76 42.12 -12.94
CA ALA A 252 -16.87 41.59 -13.71
C ALA A 252 -16.39 40.81 -14.95
N VAL A 253 -16.96 39.62 -15.18
CA VAL A 253 -16.95 38.96 -16.48
C VAL A 253 -18.32 38.36 -16.79
N ASP A 254 -18.73 38.69 -18.02
CA ASP A 254 -19.89 38.36 -18.83
C ASP A 254 -20.51 36.96 -18.69
N GLU A 255 -21.84 36.96 -18.77
CA GLU A 255 -22.74 35.82 -18.88
C GLU A 255 -22.61 35.14 -20.26
N LEU A 256 -22.00 33.97 -20.30
CA LEU A 256 -22.14 33.00 -21.38
C LEU A 256 -22.94 31.81 -20.86
N SER A 257 -24.21 31.72 -21.29
CA SER A 257 -25.11 30.61 -21.01
C SER A 257 -24.51 29.27 -21.43
N ALA A 258 -24.10 28.49 -20.44
CA ALA A 258 -23.73 27.08 -20.58
C ALA A 258 -24.86 26.23 -19.97
N ASP A 259 -25.87 25.88 -20.78
CA ASP A 259 -26.79 24.76 -20.50
C ASP A 259 -26.07 23.42 -20.70
N GLY A 260 -24.89 23.27 -20.09
CA GLY A 260 -24.30 21.97 -19.81
C GLY A 260 -24.95 21.41 -18.55
N PRO A 261 -25.02 20.08 -18.36
CA PRO A 261 -25.43 19.52 -17.08
C PRO A 261 -24.53 20.12 -16.00
N VAL A 262 -25.12 20.89 -15.08
CA VAL A 262 -24.41 21.45 -13.93
C VAL A 262 -23.72 20.27 -13.25
N LEU A 263 -22.40 20.23 -13.36
CA LEU A 263 -21.58 19.26 -12.68
C LEU A 263 -21.72 19.60 -11.19
N GLY A 264 -22.52 18.77 -10.49
CA GLY A 264 -22.60 18.84 -9.05
C GLY A 264 -21.19 18.69 -8.47
N PRO A 265 -20.94 19.30 -7.31
CA PRO A 265 -19.60 19.34 -6.73
C PRO A 265 -19.10 17.92 -6.40
N SER A 266 -17.79 17.78 -6.34
CA SER A 266 -17.08 16.51 -6.25
C SER A 266 -16.67 16.19 -4.81
N THR A 267 -17.21 15.11 -4.24
CA THR A 267 -16.82 14.58 -2.91
C THR A 267 -15.46 13.86 -2.93
N LEU A 268 -14.63 14.05 -3.95
CA LEU A 268 -13.35 13.36 -4.11
C LEU A 268 -12.36 13.69 -2.98
N GLU A 269 -12.33 14.94 -2.53
CA GLU A 269 -11.42 15.39 -1.46
C GLU A 269 -11.68 14.68 -0.13
N ALA A 270 -12.95 14.39 0.19
CA ALA A 270 -13.29 13.65 1.40
C ALA A 270 -12.72 12.22 1.36
N GLY A 271 -12.80 11.54 0.20
CA GLY A 271 -12.26 10.20 0.00
C GLY A 271 -10.75 10.17 0.03
N ARG A 272 -10.09 11.15 -0.62
CA ARG A 272 -8.62 11.29 -0.57
C ARG A 272 -8.13 11.54 0.85
N ARG A 273 -8.79 12.45 1.57
CA ARG A 273 -8.47 12.73 2.98
C ARG A 273 -8.64 11.49 3.85
N ALA A 274 -9.79 10.82 3.75
CA ALA A 274 -10.03 9.61 4.54
C ALA A 274 -9.03 8.48 4.22
N LEU A 275 -8.58 8.37 2.98
CA LEU A 275 -7.52 7.45 2.58
C LEU A 275 -6.19 7.84 3.25
N ARG A 276 -5.79 9.11 3.15
CA ARG A 276 -4.57 9.60 3.78
C ARG A 276 -4.60 9.42 5.30
N ASP A 277 -5.67 9.83 5.97
CA ASP A 277 -5.87 9.64 7.42
C ASP A 277 -5.75 8.16 7.83
N THR A 278 -6.27 7.25 6.98
CA THR A 278 -6.18 5.80 7.21
C THR A 278 -4.74 5.31 7.10
N LEU A 279 -4.01 5.72 6.05
CA LEU A 279 -2.62 5.34 5.84
C LEU A 279 -1.73 5.85 6.99
N GLU A 280 -1.89 7.11 7.40
CA GLU A 280 -1.19 7.70 8.53
C GLU A 280 -1.53 7.00 9.85
N GLY A 281 -2.82 6.69 10.08
CA GLY A 281 -3.28 5.93 11.24
C GLY A 281 -2.73 4.49 11.30
N LEU A 282 -2.38 3.92 10.13
CA LEU A 282 -1.67 2.66 10.01
C LEU A 282 -0.15 2.79 10.23
N GLY A 283 0.35 4.00 10.47
CA GLY A 283 1.77 4.26 10.73
C GLY A 283 2.60 4.54 9.48
N LEU A 284 1.98 4.76 8.32
CA LEU A 284 2.70 5.23 7.14
C LEU A 284 3.09 6.70 7.34
N THR A 285 4.28 7.03 6.85
CA THR A 285 4.78 8.40 6.76
C THR A 285 4.06 9.20 5.68
N ASP A 286 4.17 10.53 5.71
CA ASP A 286 3.58 11.42 4.69
C ASP A 286 4.02 11.04 3.26
N SER A 287 5.30 10.72 3.07
CA SER A 287 5.85 10.36 1.75
C SER A 287 5.38 9.00 1.25
N GLU A 288 5.15 8.04 2.16
CA GLU A 288 4.55 6.74 1.86
C GLU A 288 3.07 6.88 1.52
N SER A 289 2.34 7.64 2.32
CA SER A 289 0.93 7.94 2.09
C SER A 289 0.73 8.67 0.75
N ASP A 290 1.57 9.64 0.43
CA ASP A 290 1.53 10.36 -0.84
C ASP A 290 1.90 9.46 -2.03
N ALA A 291 2.87 8.56 -1.88
CA ALA A 291 3.20 7.61 -2.93
C ALA A 291 2.05 6.64 -3.21
N PHE A 292 1.40 6.15 -2.15
CA PHE A 292 0.21 5.32 -2.26
C PHE A 292 -0.92 6.10 -2.95
N VAL A 293 -1.26 7.30 -2.46
CA VAL A 293 -2.33 8.11 -3.04
C VAL A 293 -2.03 8.39 -4.51
N ARG A 294 -0.83 8.84 -4.88
CA ARG A 294 -0.47 9.09 -6.29
C ARG A 294 -0.62 7.84 -7.18
N ALA A 295 -0.14 6.70 -6.70
CA ALA A 295 -0.23 5.44 -7.43
C ALA A 295 -1.67 5.02 -7.71
N TRP A 296 -2.56 5.30 -6.76
CA TRP A 296 -3.93 4.85 -6.79
C TRP A 296 -4.92 5.93 -7.21
N ASP A 297 -4.51 7.20 -7.28
CA ASP A 297 -5.41 8.34 -7.43
C ASP A 297 -6.24 8.20 -8.70
N HIS A 298 -5.58 7.99 -9.84
CA HIS A 298 -6.29 7.80 -11.10
C HIS A 298 -7.25 6.60 -11.05
N ALA A 299 -6.82 5.51 -10.43
CA ALA A 299 -7.61 4.29 -10.40
C ALA A 299 -8.73 4.29 -9.38
N LEU A 300 -8.68 5.13 -8.34
CA LEU A 300 -9.68 5.30 -7.27
C LEU A 300 -10.60 6.50 -7.53
N PHE A 301 -10.02 7.59 -8.02
CA PHE A 301 -10.59 8.93 -8.07
C PHE A 301 -10.49 9.61 -9.45
N GLY A 302 -9.81 9.00 -10.41
CA GLY A 302 -9.67 9.55 -11.76
C GLY A 302 -10.99 9.63 -12.52
N GLU A 303 -11.02 10.44 -13.57
CA GLU A 303 -12.14 10.45 -14.51
C GLU A 303 -12.13 9.16 -15.34
N PHE A 304 -13.31 8.66 -15.67
CA PHE A 304 -13.46 7.51 -16.56
C PHE A 304 -14.18 7.98 -17.81
N ASP A 305 -13.61 7.67 -18.97
CA ASP A 305 -14.30 7.87 -20.24
C ASP A 305 -15.61 7.09 -20.18
N SER A 306 -16.74 7.81 -20.29
CA SER A 306 -18.04 7.15 -20.39
C SER A 306 -18.08 6.44 -21.73
N VAL A 307 -17.84 5.13 -21.73
CA VAL A 307 -18.09 4.31 -22.91
C VAL A 307 -19.60 4.35 -23.17
N ASP A 308 -20.00 4.74 -24.38
CA ASP A 308 -21.41 4.83 -24.76
C ASP A 308 -22.15 3.52 -24.48
N GLY A 309 -23.21 3.61 -23.65
CA GLY A 309 -23.90 2.47 -23.06
C GLY A 309 -23.58 2.34 -21.58
N LEU A 310 -24.22 3.19 -20.75
CA LEU A 310 -23.91 3.37 -19.33
C LEU A 310 -23.84 2.02 -18.58
N PRO A 311 -22.64 1.54 -18.21
CA PRO A 311 -22.56 0.40 -17.31
C PRO A 311 -23.20 0.77 -15.96
N ALA A 312 -23.71 -0.23 -15.25
CA ALA A 312 -24.18 -0.05 -13.88
C ALA A 312 -23.08 0.62 -13.03
N PRO A 313 -23.43 1.46 -12.04
CA PRO A 313 -22.45 2.11 -11.18
C PRO A 313 -21.49 1.09 -10.57
N VAL A 314 -20.19 1.38 -10.68
CA VAL A 314 -19.14 0.55 -10.09
C VAL A 314 -18.95 0.99 -8.64
N HIS A 315 -19.04 0.04 -7.71
CA HIS A 315 -18.84 0.28 -6.30
C HIS A 315 -17.57 -0.44 -5.82
N SER A 316 -16.68 0.32 -5.21
CA SER A 316 -15.46 -0.21 -4.60
C SER A 316 -15.42 0.14 -3.11
N ILE A 317 -14.84 -0.75 -2.31
CA ILE A 317 -14.53 -0.49 -0.91
C ILE A 317 -13.02 -0.64 -0.73
N LEU A 318 -12.38 0.45 -0.34
CA LEU A 318 -11.00 0.43 0.15
C LEU A 318 -11.03 0.23 1.67
N TYR A 319 -10.17 -0.67 2.15
CA TYR A 319 -10.01 -1.06 3.56
C TYR A 319 -8.53 -1.22 3.91
#